data_AF-A0A954ZZ64-F1
#
_entry.id   AF-A0A954ZZ64-F1
#
_cell.length_a   1.000
_cell.length_b   1.000
_cell.length_c   1.000
_cell.angle_alpha   90.00
_cell.angle_beta   90.00
_cell.angle_gamma   90.00
#
_symmetry.space_group_name_H-M   'P 1'
#
loop_
_entity.id
_entity.type
_entity.pdbx_description
1 polymer ?
#
loop_
_entity_poly.entity_id
_entity_poly.type
_entity_poly.pdbx_seq_one_letter_code
_entity_poly.pdbx_strand_id
1 'polypeptide(L)' 'MHYPRRQSNVKRRRTLGFRARMKTKGGRKIMNRRRRIGRKLNAM' A
#
# COMPACT_ATOMS: atom_id res chain seq x y z
N MET A 1 23.74 7.31 12.17
CA MET A 1 23.68 5.96 11.57
C MET A 1 22.53 5.92 10.57
N HIS A 2 22.82 5.86 9.27
CA HIS A 2 21.80 5.67 8.23
C HIS A 2 21.60 4.17 8.04
N TYR A 3 20.43 3.64 8.40
CA TYR A 3 20.10 2.25 8.10
C TYR A 3 19.74 2.13 6.62
N PRO A 4 20.51 1.37 5.82
CA PRO A 4 20.15 1.13 4.44
C PRO A 4 18.83 0.36 4.41
N ARG A 5 17.75 1.01 3.96
CA ARG A 5 16.49 0.31 3.69
C ARG A 5 16.71 -0.60 2.49
N ARG A 6 16.81 -1.90 2.73
CA ARG A 6 16.80 -2.91 1.67
C ARG A 6 15.50 -2.83 0.88
N GLN A 7 15.58 -2.38 -0.37
CA GLN A 7 14.43 -2.29 -1.25
C GLN A 7 14.17 -3.65 -1.89
N SER A 8 13.04 -4.28 -1.57
CA SER A 8 12.59 -5.49 -2.24
C SER A 8 11.23 -5.24 -2.87
N ASN A 9 11.19 -5.26 -4.21
CA ASN A 9 9.95 -5.08 -4.96
C ASN A 9 8.92 -6.15 -4.61
N VAL A 10 9.36 -7.40 -4.37
CA VAL A 10 8.49 -8.50 -3.95
C VAL A 10 7.85 -8.21 -2.60
N LYS A 11 8.65 -7.83 -1.59
CA LYS A 11 8.11 -7.48 -0.27
C LYS A 11 7.18 -6.29 -0.33
N ARG A 12 7.51 -5.27 -1.14
CA ARG A 12 6.69 -4.07 -1.32
C ARG A 12 5.31 -4.39 -1.87
N ARG A 13 5.22 -5.20 -2.95
CA ARG A 13 3.93 -5.59 -3.55
C ARG A 13 3.09 -6.45 -2.59
N ARG A 14 3.72 -7.36 -1.84
CA ARG A 14 3.03 -8.24 -0.88
C ARG A 14 2.43 -7.47 0.30
N THR A 15 3.07 -6.39 0.76
CA THR A 15 2.62 -5.62 1.94
C THR A 15 1.78 -4.40 1.58
N LEU A 16 2.16 -3.67 0.52
CA LEU A 16 1.55 -2.38 0.17
C LEU A 16 0.64 -2.44 -1.05
N GLY A 17 0.73 -3.49 -1.86
CA GLY A 17 0.02 -3.58 -3.13
C GLY A 17 -1.50 -3.65 -3.01
N PHE A 18 -2.17 -3.32 -4.11
CA PHE A 18 -3.63 -3.24 -4.19
C PHE A 18 -4.32 -4.50 -3.64
N ARG A 19 -3.89 -5.68 -4.09
CA ARG A 19 -4.44 -6.98 -3.67
C ARG A 19 -4.30 -7.18 -2.15
N ALA A 20 -3.16 -6.79 -1.58
CA ALA A 20 -2.92 -6.88 -0.14
C ALA A 20 -3.87 -5.95 0.66
N ARG A 21 -4.15 -4.75 0.15
CA ARG A 21 -5.12 -3.83 0.74
C ARG A 21 -6.56 -4.33 0.64
N MET A 22 -6.92 -5.01 -0.45
CA MET A 22 -8.28 -5.53 -0.61
C MET A 22 -8.57 -6.74 0.28
N LYS A 23 -7.54 -7.52 0.67
CA LYS A 23 -7.68 -8.70 1.54
C LYS A 23 -8.28 -8.36 2.91
N THR A 24 -7.90 -7.22 3.51
CA THR A 24 -8.31 -6.88 4.88
C THR A 24 -9.35 -5.77 4.93
N LYS A 25 -10.20 -5.77 5.97
CA LYS A 25 -11.18 -4.69 6.22
C LYS A 25 -10.48 -3.32 6.37
N GLY A 26 -9.34 -3.29 7.08
CA GLY A 26 -8.55 -2.07 7.27
C GLY A 26 -7.96 -1.53 5.95
N GLY A 27 -7.45 -2.41 5.09
CA GLY A 27 -6.92 -2.00 3.78
C GLY A 27 -8.01 -1.43 2.86
N ARG A 28 -9.22 -1.98 2.88
CA ARG A 28 -10.38 -1.41 2.16
C ARG A 28 -10.76 -0.02 2.69
N LYS A 29 -10.74 0.19 4.01
CA LYS A 29 -10.99 1.52 4.61
C LYS A 29 -9.96 2.56 4.14
N ILE A 30 -8.68 2.19 4.09
CA ILE A 30 -7.60 3.07 3.61
C ILE A 30 -7.84 3.47 2.15
N MET A 31 -8.18 2.50 1.29
CA MET A 31 -8.49 2.76 -0.11
C MET A 31 -9.69 3.70 -0.28
N ASN A 32 -10.77 3.48 0.49
CA ASN A 32 -11.95 4.35 0.44
C ASN A 32 -11.63 5.78 0.90
N ARG A 33 -10.80 5.95 1.94
CA ARG A 33 -10.32 7.28 2.37
C ARG A 33 -9.49 7.95 1.26
N ARG A 34 -8.59 7.22 0.61
CA ARG A 34 -7.77 7.77 -0.48
C ARG A 34 -8.61 8.20 -1.69
N ARG A 35 -9.64 7.41 -2.05
CA ARG A 35 -10.62 7.77 -3.08
C ARG A 35 -11.38 9.03 -2.72
N ARG A 36 -11.87 9.15 -1.48
CA ARG A 36 -12.60 10.33 -0.99
C ARG A 36 -11.80 11.62 -1.12
N ILE A 37 -10.48 11.55 -0.88
CA ILE A 37 -9.57 12.71 -0.94
C ILE A 37 -9.06 12.94 -2.38
N GLY A 38 -9.46 12.12 -3.37
CA GLY A 38 -9.00 12.24 -4.76
C GLY A 38 -7.54 11.83 -4.99
N ARG A 39 -6.94 11.05 -4.08
CA ARG A 39 -5.55 10.59 -4.25
C ARG A 39 -5.49 9.46 -5.28
N LYS A 40 -4.59 9.60 -6.26
CA LYS A 40 -4.26 8.52 -7.21
C LYS A 40 -3.92 7.24 -6.43
N LEU A 41 -4.63 6.16 -6.75
CA LEU A 41 -4.43 4.83 -6.18
C LEU A 41 -3.33 4.10 -6.95
N ASN A 42 -2.14 4.69 -7.01
CA ASN A 42 -0.94 3.95 -7.46
C ASN A 42 -0.52 3.02 -6.32
N ALA A 43 -1.36 2.04 -6.00
CA ALA A 43 -1.03 0.96 -5.09
C ALA A 43 -0.18 -0.05 -5.88
N MET A 44 1.09 0.31 -6.12
CA MET A 44 2.11 -0.55 -6.73
C MET A 44 2.16 -1.94 -6.09
#